data_AF-A0A6J4IUG3-F1
#
_entry.id   AF-A0A6J4IUG3-F1
#
_cell.length_a   1.000
_cell.length_b   1.000
_cell.length_c   1.000
_cell.angle_alpha   90.00
_cell.angle_beta   90.00
_cell.angle_gamma   90.00
#
_symmetry.space_group_name_H-M   'P 1'
#
loop_
_entity.id
_entity.type
_entity.pdbx_description
1 polymer ?
#
loop_
_entity_poly.entity_id
_entity_poly.type
_entity_poly.pdbx_seq_one_letter_code
_entity_poly.pdbx_strand_id
1 'polypeptide(L)'
;MINDVNRRLSISLLLLRLSLGLVMMVWAFDKILNPSHGAAVLDSFYGLSGVGESLIPMVGVGQALIVLAFLLGIARTWSYGALLLMHAVTTFVS
;
A
#
# COMPACT_ATOMS: atom_id res chain seq x y z
N MET A 1 -3.32 -31.05 -17.46
CA MET A 1 -2.59 -31.06 -16.17
C MET A 1 -1.63 -29.88 -15.99
N ILE A 2 -0.54 -29.73 -16.77
CA ILE A 2 0.36 -28.55 -16.64
C ILE A 2 -0.36 -27.22 -16.96
N ASN A 3 -1.23 -27.22 -17.98
CA ASN A 3 -2.00 -26.03 -18.37
C ASN A 3 -3.00 -25.56 -17.30
N ASP A 4 -3.55 -26.48 -16.51
CA ASP A 4 -4.51 -26.17 -15.46
C ASP A 4 -3.83 -25.50 -14.27
N VAL A 5 -2.62 -25.97 -13.91
CA VAL A 5 -1.79 -25.37 -12.85
C VAL A 5 -1.36 -23.97 -13.26
N ASN A 6 -0.84 -23.77 -14.48
CA ASN A 6 -0.42 -22.45 -14.96
C ASN A 6 -1.57 -21.44 -15.02
N ARG A 7 -2.77 -21.90 -15.43
CA ARG A 7 -3.98 -21.06 -15.43
C ARG A 7 -4.38 -20.65 -14.01
N ARG A 8 -4.44 -21.60 -13.08
CA ARG A 8 -4.77 -21.33 -11.67
C ARG A 8 -3.75 -20.39 -11.04
N LEU A 9 -2.45 -20.62 -11.26
CA LEU A 9 -1.38 -19.76 -10.76
C LEU A 9 -1.51 -18.33 -11.29
N SER A 10 -1.78 -18.16 -12.58
CA SER A 10 -1.95 -16.83 -13.18
C SER A 10 -3.13 -16.07 -12.56
N ILE A 11 -4.25 -16.76 -12.32
CA ILE A 11 -5.42 -16.18 -11.63
C ILE A 11 -5.07 -15.85 -10.17
N SER A 12 -4.41 -16.75 -9.45
CA SER A 12 -3.98 -16.52 -8.07
C SER A 12 -3.07 -15.30 -7.96
N LEU A 13 -2.10 -15.14 -8.86
CA LEU A 13 -1.21 -13.99 -8.89
C LEU A 13 -1.94 -12.68 -9.25
N LEU A 14 -2.90 -12.74 -10.17
CA LEU A 14 -3.73 -11.58 -10.51
C LEU A 14 -4.58 -11.15 -9.31
N LEU A 15 -5.27 -12.10 -8.66
CA LEU A 15 -6.07 -11.84 -7.47
C LEU A 15 -5.21 -11.30 -6.33
N LEU A 16 -4.02 -11.88 -6.11
CA LEU A 16 -3.06 -11.39 -5.12
C LEU A 16 -2.71 -9.93 -5.39
N ARG A 17 -2.37 -9.59 -6.64
CA ARG A 17 -2.06 -8.20 -7.03
C ARG A 17 -3.23 -7.26 -6.78
N LEU A 18 -4.44 -7.64 -7.19
CA LEU A 18 -5.62 -6.81 -7.02
C LEU A 18 -5.96 -6.61 -5.53
N SER A 19 -5.95 -7.69 -4.73
CA SER A 19 -6.26 -7.63 -3.29
C SER A 19 -5.25 -6.77 -2.52
N LEU A 20 -3.94 -6.98 -2.73
CA LEU A 20 -2.89 -6.15 -2.11
C LEU A 20 -3.02 -4.68 -2.52
N GLY A 21 -3.26 -4.42 -3.81
CA GLY A 21 -3.44 -3.06 -4.30
C GLY A 21 -4.68 -2.40 -3.70
N LEU A 22 -5.81 -3.09 -3.58
CA LEU A 22 -7.03 -2.55 -2.99
C LEU A 22 -6.84 -2.19 -1.51
N VAL A 23 -6.30 -3.11 -0.70
CA VAL A 23 -6.03 -2.85 0.72
C VAL A 23 -5.11 -1.64 0.90
N MET A 24 -4.06 -1.56 0.09
CA MET A 24 -3.12 -0.42 0.13
C MET A 24 -3.74 0.88 -0.38
N MET A 25 -4.70 0.81 -1.30
CA MET A 25 -5.42 1.98 -1.79
C MET A 25 -6.36 2.55 -0.72
N VAL A 26 -7.05 1.69 0.03
CA VAL A 26 -7.90 2.12 1.16
C VAL A 26 -7.05 2.91 2.18
N TRP A 27 -5.86 2.41 2.49
CA TRP A 27 -4.91 3.11 3.37
C TRP A 27 -4.37 4.43 2.79
N ALA A 28 -4.24 4.54 1.47
CA ALA A 28 -3.87 5.80 0.83
C ALA A 28 -5.01 6.82 0.91
N PHE A 29 -6.25 6.39 0.66
CA PHE A 29 -7.43 7.22 0.78
C PHE A 29 -7.70 7.67 2.21
N ASP A 30 -7.48 6.80 3.20
CA ASP A 30 -7.57 7.17 4.61
C ASP A 30 -6.64 8.36 4.95
N LYS A 31 -5.39 8.34 4.49
CA LYS A 31 -4.45 9.46 4.68
C LYS A 31 -4.88 10.76 3.98
N ILE A 32 -5.55 10.65 2.84
CA ILE A 32 -5.99 11.83 2.05
C ILE A 32 -7.26 12.44 2.65
N LEU A 33 -8.22 11.59 3.01
CA LEU A 33 -9.56 12.01 3.43
C LEU A 33 -9.67 12.22 4.95
N ASN A 34 -8.82 11.56 5.73
CA ASN A 34 -8.79 11.66 7.19
C ASN A 34 -7.36 11.90 7.73
N PRO A 35 -6.80 13.12 7.53
CA PRO A 35 -5.43 13.43 7.92
C PRO A 35 -5.18 13.30 9.43
N SER A 36 -6.19 13.59 10.26
CA SER A 36 -6.08 13.50 11.71
C SER A 36 -5.92 12.05 12.18
N HIS A 37 -6.66 11.10 11.57
CA HIS A 37 -6.44 9.68 11.82
C HIS A 37 -5.02 9.24 11.41
N GLY A 38 -4.55 9.67 10.22
CA GLY A 38 -3.19 9.36 9.78
C GLY A 38 -2.10 9.92 10.69
N ALA A 39 -2.29 11.12 11.24
CA ALA A 39 -1.38 11.70 12.23
C ALA A 39 -1.40 10.92 13.56
N ALA A 40 -2.58 10.49 14.03
CA ALA A 40 -2.71 9.67 15.24
C ALA A 40 -2.06 8.29 15.09
N VAL A 41 -2.13 7.69 13.89
CA VAL A 41 -1.41 6.44 13.57
C VAL A 41 0.10 6.65 13.61
N LEU A 42 0.62 7.75 13.04
CA LEU A 42 2.05 8.07 13.09
C LEU A 42 2.55 8.25 14.53
N ASP A 43 1.75 8.87 15.39
CA ASP A 43 2.08 9.03 16.80
C ASP A 43 2.09 7.67 17.53
N SER A 44 0.99 6.93 17.41
CA SER A 44 0.76 5.69 18.18
C SER A 44 1.69 4.53 17.78
N PHE A 45 1.92 4.36 16.48
CA PHE A 45 2.69 3.23 15.95
C PHE A 45 4.14 3.59 15.65
N TYR A 46 4.40 4.81 15.17
CA TYR A 46 5.73 5.19 14.70
C TYR A 46 6.47 6.12 15.67
N GLY A 47 5.84 6.55 16.77
CA GLY A 47 6.43 7.49 17.74
C GLY A 47 6.69 8.88 17.16
N LEU A 48 6.11 9.19 16.00
CA LEU A 48 6.27 10.45 15.29
C LEU A 48 5.18 11.42 15.72
N SER A 49 5.31 11.92 16.94
CA SER A 49 4.42 12.94 17.50
C SER A 49 4.58 14.28 16.77
N GLY A 50 3.48 15.04 16.64
CA GLY A 50 3.50 16.40 16.11
C GLY A 50 3.71 16.53 14.59
N VAL A 51 3.58 15.44 13.82
CA VAL A 51 3.52 15.52 12.36
C VAL A 51 2.29 16.34 11.97
N GLY A 52 2.51 17.45 11.28
CA GLY A 52 1.43 18.34 10.85
C GLY A 52 0.47 17.61 9.91
N GLU A 53 -0.83 17.73 10.17
CA GLU A 53 -1.90 17.13 9.37
C GLU A 53 -1.82 17.53 7.88
N SER A 54 -1.20 18.68 7.58
CA SER A 54 -0.95 19.15 6.21
C SER A 54 -0.03 18.25 5.39
N LEU A 55 0.85 17.47 6.02
CA LEU A 55 1.78 16.56 5.33
C LEU A 55 1.16 15.19 5.03
N ILE A 56 0.16 14.76 5.81
CA ILE A 56 -0.46 13.43 5.70
C ILE A 56 -1.11 13.20 4.33
N PRO A 57 -1.88 14.15 3.75
CA PRO A 57 -2.43 13.99 2.40
C PRO A 57 -1.36 13.84 1.33
N MET A 58 -0.23 14.55 1.44
CA MET A 58 0.85 14.46 0.46
C MET A 58 1.47 13.07 0.46
N VAL A 59 1.67 12.47 1.64
CA VAL A 59 2.11 11.09 1.80
C VAL A 59 1.06 10.12 1.22
N GLY A 60 -0.23 10.36 1.47
CA GLY A 60 -1.33 9.58 0.90
C GLY A 60 -1.36 9.59 -0.63
N VAL A 61 -1.17 10.76 -1.26
CA VAL A 61 -1.08 10.89 -2.73
C VAL A 61 0.13 10.12 -3.27
N GLY A 62 1.31 10.26 -2.63
CA GLY A 62 2.50 9.50 -3.01
C GLY A 62 2.28 7.98 -2.91
N GLN A 63 1.65 7.52 -1.83
CA GLN A 63 1.27 6.13 -1.66
C GLN A 63 0.30 5.67 -2.76
N ALA A 64 -0.73 6.45 -3.08
CA ALA A 64 -1.69 6.12 -4.14
C ALA A 64 -1.02 5.96 -5.51
N LEU A 65 -0.08 6.84 -5.87
CA LEU A 65 0.69 6.72 -7.12
C LEU A 65 1.52 5.44 -7.18
N ILE A 66 2.14 5.04 -6.07
CA ILE A 66 2.90 3.78 -5.97
C ILE A 66 1.97 2.57 -6.13
N VAL A 67 0.80 2.58 -5.48
CA VAL A 67 -0.20 1.51 -5.59
C VAL A 67 -0.73 1.40 -7.02
N LEU A 68 -1.01 2.53 -7.68
CA LEU A 68 -1.42 2.54 -9.09
C LEU A 68 -0.33 1.97 -10.00
N ALA A 69 0.93 2.35 -9.79
CA ALA A 69 2.06 1.78 -10.52
C ALA A 69 2.17 0.26 -10.31
N PHE A 70 1.97 -0.22 -9.08
CA PHE A 70 1.95 -1.66 -8.76
C PHE A 70 0.82 -2.40 -9.49
N LEU A 71 -0.41 -1.86 -9.46
CA LEU A 71 -1.59 -2.44 -10.10
C LEU A 71 -1.43 -2.53 -11.64
N LEU A 72 -0.96 -1.44 -12.24
CA LEU A 72 -0.68 -1.35 -13.69
C LEU A 72 0.56 -2.16 -14.10
N GLY A 73 1.39 -2.57 -13.14
CA GLY A 73 2.64 -3.30 -13.40
C GLY A 73 3.75 -2.45 -13.98
N ILE A 74 3.73 -1.15 -13.70
CA ILE A 74 4.76 -0.17 -14.03
C ILE A 74 5.92 -0.31 -13.03
N ALA A 75 7.16 -0.22 -13.51
CA ALA A 75 8.38 -0.26 -12.69
C ALA A 75 8.38 -1.44 -11.68
N ARG A 76 8.06 -2.65 -12.15
CA ARG A 76 7.71 -3.82 -11.32
C ARG A 76 8.62 -4.04 -10.12
N THR A 77 9.95 -4.01 -10.28
CA THR A 77 10.87 -4.21 -9.16
C THR A 77 10.69 -3.15 -8.06
N TRP A 78 10.52 -1.90 -8.44
CA TRP A 78 10.39 -0.77 -7.53
C TRP A 78 9.00 -0.66 -6.92
N SER A 79 7.94 -0.78 -7.73
CA SER A 79 6.56 -0.69 -7.24
C SER A 79 6.22 -1.86 -6.31
N TYR A 80 6.71 -3.07 -6.61
CA TYR A 80 6.52 -4.23 -5.75
C TYR A 80 7.35 -4.12 -4.47
N GLY A 81 8.62 -3.70 -4.59
CA GLY A 81 9.49 -3.50 -3.43
C GLY A 81 8.94 -2.43 -2.49
N ALA A 82 8.46 -1.31 -3.02
CA ALA A 82 7.85 -0.25 -2.23
C ALA A 82 6.58 -0.72 -1.51
N LEU A 83 5.69 -1.42 -2.22
CA LEU A 83 4.47 -1.96 -1.61
C LEU A 83 4.77 -2.98 -0.51
N LEU A 84 5.77 -3.85 -0.75
CA LEU A 84 6.25 -4.82 0.22
C LEU A 84 6.78 -4.12 1.47
N LEU A 85 7.61 -3.08 1.32
CA LEU A 85 8.14 -2.33 2.44
C LEU A 85 7.04 -1.63 3.24
N MET A 86 6.10 -0.96 2.57
CA MET A 86 4.96 -0.31 3.23
C MET A 86 4.14 -1.31 4.05
N HIS A 87 3.88 -2.49 3.49
CA HIS A 87 3.17 -3.55 4.20
C HIS A 87 3.99 -4.09 5.37
N ALA A 88 5.24 -4.48 5.13
CA ALA A 88 6.11 -5.11 6.10
C ALA A 88 6.33 -4.22 7.30
N VAL A 89 6.63 -2.93 7.07
CA VAL A 89 6.80 -1.95 8.15
C VAL A 89 5.57 -1.90 9.04
N THR A 90 4.38 -1.83 8.45
CA THR A 90 3.13 -1.81 9.23
C THR A 90 2.95 -3.12 10.00
N THR A 91 3.22 -4.28 9.38
CA THR A 91 3.11 -5.59 10.03
C THR A 91 4.09 -5.77 11.20
N PHE A 92 5.31 -5.22 11.11
CA PHE A 92 6.29 -5.34 12.19
C PHE A 92 6.05 -4.39 13.35
N VAL A 93 5.39 -3.26 13.09
CA VAL A 93 5.13 -2.21 14.09
C VAL A 93 3.76 -2.38 14.77
N SER A 94 2.84 -3.15 14.16
CA SER A 94 1.49 -3.42 14.69
C SER A 94 1.47 -4.43 15.84
#